data_AF-A0A8T2VM92-F1
#
_entry.id   AF-A0A8T2VM92-F1
#
_cell.length_a   1.000
_cell.length_b   1.000
_cell.length_c   1.000
_cell.angle_alpha   90.00
_cell.angle_beta   90.00
_cell.angle_gamma   90.00
#
_symmetry.space_group_name_H-M   'P 1'
#
loop_
_entity.id
_entity.type
_entity.pdbx_description
1 polymer ?
#
loop_
_entity_poly.entity_id
_entity_poly.type
_entity_poly.pdbx_seq_one_letter_code
_entity_poly.pdbx_strand_id
1 'polypeptide(L)'
;MNWMRRGKGQKHLMIAICRIEQLCPFPYNLVQRELNRYPNAEIVWCQEEPMNMGAYSYITPRLATTMRSINRGAYEDIKYAGRAPSAATAIGFLAVHVKEQAELIQKAFQSSPIPLPI
;
A
#
# COMPACT_ATOMS: atom_id res chain seq x y z
N MET A 1 7.32 -13.18 4.68
CA MET A 1 7.87 -14.01 3.59
C MET A 1 8.62 -13.06 2.67
N ASN A 2 9.97 -13.08 2.69
CA ASN A 2 10.77 -12.11 1.93
C ASN A 2 10.94 -12.61 0.49
N TRP A 3 10.39 -11.86 -0.46
CA TRP A 3 10.59 -12.13 -1.88
C TRP A 3 11.71 -11.24 -2.42
N MET A 4 12.70 -11.85 -3.07
CA MET A 4 13.84 -11.18 -3.70
C MET A 4 13.77 -11.42 -5.21
N ARG A 5 13.46 -10.39 -6.00
CA ARG A 5 13.47 -10.49 -7.47
C ARG A 5 14.84 -10.03 -7.98
N ARG A 6 15.58 -10.93 -8.65
CA ARG A 6 16.85 -10.60 -9.32
C ARG A 6 16.57 -10.03 -10.72
N GLY A 7 16.98 -8.78 -10.95
CA GLY A 7 17.12 -8.15 -12.27
C GLY A 7 18.47 -7.43 -12.34
N LYS A 8 19.28 -7.71 -13.37
CA LYS A 8 20.64 -7.17 -13.51
C LYS A 8 20.62 -5.63 -13.55
N GLY A 9 21.36 -4.98 -12.66
CA GLY A 9 21.61 -3.53 -12.68
C GLY A 9 20.71 -2.63 -11.82
N GLN A 10 19.72 -3.17 -11.09
CA GLN A 10 18.87 -2.38 -10.20
C GLN A 10 19.44 -2.30 -8.78
N LYS A 11 19.49 -1.09 -8.20
CA LYS A 11 19.67 -0.88 -6.76
C LYS A 11 18.73 -1.84 -6.02
N HIS A 12 19.24 -2.63 -5.09
CA HIS A 12 18.44 -3.63 -4.38
C HIS A 12 17.37 -2.92 -3.53
N LEU A 13 16.14 -2.81 -4.05
CA LEU A 13 14.98 -2.45 -3.26
C LEU A 13 14.53 -3.69 -2.50
N MET A 14 14.70 -3.69 -1.18
CA MET A 14 14.08 -4.69 -0.31
C MET A 14 12.65 -4.25 -0.04
N ILE A 15 11.68 -5.05 -0.50
CA ILE A 15 10.25 -4.80 -0.31
C ILE A 15 9.69 -5.89 0.60
N ALA A 16 9.12 -5.47 1.72
CA ALA A 16 8.41 -6.36 2.64
C ALA A 16 6.90 -6.21 2.39
N ILE A 17 6.24 -7.34 2.13
CA ILE A 17 4.79 -7.39 1.99
C ILE A 17 4.19 -7.83 3.32
N CYS A 18 3.38 -6.96 3.92
CA CYS A 18 2.61 -7.25 5.12
C CYS A 18 1.12 -7.26 4.78
N ARG A 19 0.38 -8.22 5.34
CA ARG A 19 -1.07 -8.32 5.17
C ARG A 19 -1.75 -7.92 6.47
N ILE A 20 -2.86 -7.19 6.37
CA ILE A 20 -3.75 -6.93 7.48
C ILE A 20 -4.96 -7.86 7.31
N GLU A 21 -4.90 -9.02 7.97
CA GLU A 21 -5.96 -10.05 7.87
C GLU A 21 -7.26 -9.61 8.56
N GLN A 22 -7.15 -8.78 9.60
CA GLN A 22 -8.29 -8.24 10.34
C GLN A 22 -8.33 -6.73 10.19
N LEU A 23 -9.29 -6.21 9.44
CA LEU A 23 -9.46 -4.77 9.26
C LEU A 23 -10.16 -4.14 10.47
N CYS A 24 -11.20 -4.79 11.00
CA CYS A 24 -11.99 -4.30 12.13
C CYS A 24 -12.23 -5.42 13.17
N PRO A 25 -11.98 -5.19 14.47
CA PRO A 25 -11.31 -4.00 15.01
C PRO A 25 -9.85 -3.93 14.55
N PHE A 26 -9.34 -2.72 14.34
CA PHE A 26 -8.00 -2.52 13.80
C PHE A 26 -6.91 -2.97 14.79
N PRO A 27 -5.96 -3.84 14.36
CA PRO A 27 -5.02 -4.48 15.28
C PRO A 27 -3.78 -3.62 15.56
N TYR A 28 -3.94 -2.52 16.30
CA TYR A 28 -2.90 -1.53 16.60
C TYR A 28 -1.57 -2.16 17.07
N ASN A 29 -1.62 -3.06 18.06
CA ASN A 29 -0.41 -3.67 18.64
C ASN A 29 0.38 -4.51 17.62
N LEU A 30 -0.31 -5.24 16.73
CA LEU A 30 0.33 -6.08 15.72
C LEU A 30 0.94 -5.22 14.61
N VAL A 31 0.22 -4.18 14.17
CA VAL A 31 0.72 -3.23 13.16
C VAL A 31 1.94 -2.48 13.69
N GLN A 32 1.90 -1.99 14.93
CA GLN A 32 3.01 -1.30 15.57
C GLN A 32 4.26 -2.21 15.65
N ARG A 33 4.08 -3.46 16.07
CA ARG A 33 5.17 -4.45 16.12
C ARG A 33 5.82 -4.64 14.76
N GLU A 34 5.03 -4.72 13.69
CA GLU A 34 5.56 -4.95 12.36
C GLU A 34 6.21 -3.71 11.75
N LEU A 35 5.67 -2.52 12.02
CA LEU A 35 6.33 -1.26 11.68
C LEU A 35 7.70 -1.11 12.37
N ASN A 36 7.84 -1.58 13.61
CA ASN A 36 9.12 -1.52 14.32
C ASN A 36 10.19 -2.47 13.75
N ARG A 37 9.81 -3.52 13.02
CA ARG A 37 10.78 -4.40 12.34
C ARG A 37 11.46 -3.73 11.15
N TYR A 38 10.83 -2.72 10.56
CA TYR A 38 11.31 -2.01 9.37
C TYR A 38 11.30 -0.49 9.60
N PRO A 39 12.14 0.04 10.50
CA PRO A 39 12.07 1.44 10.96
C PRO A 39 12.30 2.47 9.85
N ASN A 40 13.08 2.13 8.83
CA ASN A 40 13.44 3.01 7.71
C ASN A 40 12.60 2.74 6.44
N ALA A 41 11.59 1.87 6.52
CA ALA A 41 10.81 1.52 5.35
C ALA A 41 9.75 2.58 5.04
N GLU A 42 9.64 2.94 3.76
CA GLU A 42 8.51 3.68 3.24
C GLU A 42 7.23 2.84 3.33
N ILE A 43 6.12 3.47 3.71
CA ILE A 43 4.84 2.79 3.89
C ILE A 43 3.94 3.04 2.69
N VAL A 44 3.52 1.95 2.05
CA VAL A 44 2.59 1.98 0.91
C VAL A 44 1.39 1.09 1.25
N TRP A 45 0.18 1.66 1.20
CA TRP A 45 -1.06 0.90 1.23
C TRP A 45 -1.39 0.43 -0.18
N CYS A 46 -1.52 -0.88 -0.38
CA CYS A 46 -1.83 -1.48 -1.66
C CYS A 46 -3.20 -2.19 -1.62
N GLN A 47 -4.06 -1.92 -2.61
CA GLN A 47 -5.38 -2.58 -2.73
C GLN A 47 -5.87 -2.60 -4.19
N GLU A 48 -6.63 -3.64 -4.55
CA GLU A 48 -7.20 -3.78 -5.91
C GLU A 48 -8.42 -2.89 -6.13
N GLU A 49 -9.17 -2.59 -5.07
CA GLU A 49 -10.35 -1.75 -5.11
C GLU A 49 -10.00 -0.29 -5.45
N PRO A 50 -10.92 0.46 -6.10
CA PRO A 50 -10.81 1.91 -6.25
C PRO A 50 -10.49 2.62 -4.91
N MET A 51 -9.78 3.74 -4.96
CA MET A 51 -9.33 4.47 -3.74
C MET A 51 -10.47 4.90 -2.81
N ASN A 52 -11.62 5.24 -3.38
CA ASN A 52 -12.85 5.59 -2.64
C ASN A 52 -13.63 4.36 -2.16
N MET A 53 -13.12 3.15 -2.41
CA MET A 53 -13.67 1.87 -2.01
C MET A 53 -12.61 1.06 -1.23
N GLY A 54 -12.98 -0.16 -0.84
CA GLY A 54 -12.09 -1.05 -0.10
C GLY A 54 -11.76 -0.50 1.28
N ALA A 55 -10.55 -0.78 1.74
CA ALA A 55 -10.15 -0.55 3.11
C ALA A 55 -9.37 0.76 3.32
N TYR A 56 -8.93 1.43 2.25
CA TYR A 56 -8.05 2.60 2.34
C TYR A 56 -8.57 3.69 3.29
N SER A 57 -9.79 4.18 3.08
CA SER A 57 -10.38 5.25 3.91
C SER A 57 -10.54 4.85 5.39
N TYR A 58 -10.70 3.55 5.68
CA TYR A 58 -10.77 3.02 7.03
C TYR A 58 -9.37 2.84 7.66
N ILE A 59 -8.42 2.29 6.92
CA ILE A 59 -7.11 1.88 7.47
C ILE A 59 -6.17 3.07 7.60
N THR A 60 -6.09 3.95 6.60
CA THR A 60 -5.11 5.04 6.57
C THR A 60 -5.09 5.93 7.82
N PRO A 61 -6.22 6.44 8.35
CA PRO A 61 -6.18 7.23 9.58
C PRO A 61 -5.71 6.43 10.81
N ARG A 62 -5.98 5.12 10.87
CA ARG A 62 -5.59 4.25 11.98
C ARG A 62 -4.11 3.85 11.90
N LEU A 63 -3.63 3.60 10.68
CA LEU A 63 -2.22 3.39 10.38
C LEU A 63 -1.41 4.64 10.71
N ALA A 64 -1.89 5.83 10.33
CA ALA A 64 -1.27 7.11 10.67
C ALA A 64 -1.17 7.31 12.20
N THR A 65 -2.23 7.01 12.95
CA THR A 65 -2.20 7.05 14.42
C THR A 65 -1.14 6.09 15.00
N THR A 66 -1.00 4.89 14.42
CA THR A 66 0.01 3.92 14.85
C THR A 66 1.43 4.38 14.49
N MET A 67 1.63 5.01 13.33
CA MET A 67 2.92 5.57 12.93
C MET A 67 3.32 6.75 13.83
N ARG A 68 2.38 7.63 14.18
CA ARG A 68 2.62 8.73 15.13
C ARG A 68 3.03 8.22 16.51
N SER A 69 2.42 7.15 17.02
CA SER A 69 2.74 6.61 18.35
C SER A 69 4.17 6.02 18.44
N ILE A 70 4.83 5.76 17.32
CA ILE A 70 6.23 5.31 17.23
C ILE A 70 7.14 6.33 16.55
N ASN A 71 6.70 7.58 16.41
CA ASN A 71 7.45 8.68 15.80
C ASN A 71 7.98 8.37 14.38
N ARG A 72 7.20 7.64 13.56
CA ARG A 72 7.57 7.24 12.19
C ARG A 72 6.91 8.06 11.08
N GLY A 73 6.16 9.11 11.41
CA GLY A 73 5.51 9.99 10.44
C GLY A 73 4.02 10.18 10.70
N ALA A 74 3.35 10.77 9.71
CA ALA A 74 1.96 11.17 9.74
C ALA A 74 1.16 10.57 8.56
N TYR A 75 0.02 11.16 8.24
CA TYR A 75 -0.89 10.63 7.21
C TYR A 75 -0.29 10.75 5.81
N GLU A 76 0.46 11.83 5.58
CA GLU A 76 1.11 12.23 4.33
C GLU A 76 2.24 11.27 3.94
N ASP A 77 2.79 10.54 4.91
CA ASP A 77 3.87 9.56 4.71
C ASP A 77 3.33 8.19 4.26
N ILE A 78 2.01 7.99 4.25
CA ILE A 78 1.36 6.76 3.77
C ILE A 78 1.01 6.94 2.30
N LYS A 79 1.75 6.26 1.42
CA LYS A 79 1.48 6.30 -0.03
C LYS A 79 0.39 5.30 -0.42
N TYR A 80 -0.29 5.57 -1.52
CA TYR A 80 -1.37 4.72 -2.03
C TYR A 80 -0.98 4.06 -3.36
N ALA A 81 -1.09 2.74 -3.43
CA ALA A 81 -0.92 1.96 -4.66
C ALA A 81 -2.21 1.16 -4.93
N GLY A 82 -3.09 1.71 -5.76
CA GLY A 82 -4.33 1.04 -6.14
C GLY A 82 -4.98 1.70 -7.34
N ARG A 83 -6.23 1.32 -7.62
CA ARG A 83 -7.03 1.93 -8.69
C ARG A 83 -7.44 3.36 -8.29
N ALA A 84 -7.59 4.21 -9.30
CA ALA A 84 -8.13 5.56 -9.11
C ALA A 84 -9.57 5.51 -8.56
N PRO A 85 -10.07 6.59 -7.95
CA PRO A 85 -11.46 6.66 -7.53
C PRO A 85 -12.43 6.35 -8.69
N SER A 86 -13.47 5.57 -8.41
CA SER A 86 -14.47 5.18 -9.41
C SER A 86 -15.84 5.03 -8.77
N ALA A 87 -16.90 5.29 -9.53
CA ALA A 87 -18.27 4.97 -9.12
C ALA A 87 -18.56 3.47 -9.18
N ALA A 88 -17.88 2.75 -10.06
CA ALA A 88 -18.00 1.30 -10.22
C ALA A 88 -16.88 0.56 -9.50
N THR A 89 -17.18 -0.62 -8.96
CA THR A 89 -16.21 -1.50 -8.29
C THR A 89 -15.11 -2.01 -9.21
N ALA A 90 -15.44 -2.26 -10.48
CA ALA A 90 -14.50 -2.68 -11.50
C ALA A 90 -14.95 -2.21 -12.89
N ILE A 91 -14.01 -2.15 -13.82
CA ILE A 91 -14.30 -1.91 -15.24
C ILE A 91 -14.84 -3.20 -15.87
N GLY A 92 -15.93 -3.10 -16.63
CA GLY A 92 -16.59 -4.24 -17.27
C GLY A 92 -15.83 -4.85 -18.48
N PHE A 93 -14.74 -4.21 -18.91
CA PHE A 93 -13.89 -4.68 -20.00
C PHE A 93 -12.64 -5.36 -19.47
N LEU A 94 -12.49 -6.67 -19.74
CA LEU A 94 -11.38 -7.49 -19.26
C LEU A 94 -10.01 -6.93 -19.66
N ALA A 95 -9.85 -6.45 -20.89
CA ALA A 95 -8.58 -5.90 -21.36
C ALA A 95 -8.12 -4.69 -20.53
N VAL A 96 -9.06 -3.83 -20.13
CA VAL A 96 -8.77 -2.66 -19.29
C VAL A 96 -8.48 -3.10 -17.87
N HIS A 97 -9.26 -4.04 -17.33
CA HIS A 97 -9.02 -4.60 -15.99
C HIS A 97 -7.60 -5.20 -15.85
N VAL A 98 -7.15 -5.99 -16.83
CA VAL A 98 -5.79 -6.57 -16.83
C VAL A 98 -4.72 -5.47 -16.88
N LYS A 99 -4.95 -4.41 -17.66
CA LYS A 99 -4.06 -3.26 -17.73
C LYS A 99 -3.98 -2.54 -16.37
N GLU A 100 -5.10 -2.23 -15.74
CA GLU A 100 -5.13 -1.59 -14.42
C GLU A 100 -4.44 -2.44 -13.35
N GLN A 101 -4.62 -3.76 -13.40
CA GLN A 101 -3.96 -4.67 -12.48
C GLN A 101 -2.43 -4.64 -12.64
N ALA A 102 -1.93 -4.64 -13.88
CA ALA A 102 -0.50 -4.52 -14.14
C ALA A 102 0.06 -3.17 -13.67
N GLU A 103 -0.67 -2.08 -13.92
CA GLU A 103 -0.30 -0.73 -13.48
C GLU A 103 -0.27 -0.61 -11.94
N LEU A 104 -1.25 -1.18 -11.23
CA LEU A 104 -1.28 -1.24 -9.77
C LEU A 104 -0.05 -1.94 -9.22
N ILE A 105 0.28 -3.12 -9.77
CA ILE A 105 1.46 -3.87 -9.35
C ILE A 105 2.71 -3.03 -9.60
N GLN A 106 2.85 -2.43 -10.78
CA GLN A 106 3.99 -1.57 -11.10
C GLN A 106 4.12 -0.40 -10.12
N LYS A 107 3.02 0.26 -9.75
CA LYS A 107 2.99 1.33 -8.75
C LYS A 107 3.40 0.86 -7.36
N ALA A 108 3.05 -0.37 -6.97
CA ALA A 108 3.43 -0.92 -5.66
C ALA A 108 4.92 -1.24 -5.53
N PHE A 109 5.61 -1.53 -6.65
CA PHE A 109 7.03 -1.92 -6.66
C PHE A 109 7.99 -0.82 -7.15
N GLN A 110 7.51 0.37 -7.51
CA GLN A 110 8.37 1.45 -8.01
C GLN A 110 9.10 2.19 -6.88
N SER A 111 10.30 2.71 -7.18
CA SER A 111 11.11 3.51 -6.24
C SER A 111 10.78 5.01 -6.27
N SER A 112 10.01 5.45 -7.26
CA SER A 112 9.68 6.86 -7.46
C SER A 112 8.46 7.26 -6.63
N PRO A 113 8.31 8.55 -6.26
CA PRO A 113 7.13 9.03 -5.55
C PRO A 113 5.84 8.63 -6.28
N ILE A 114 4.89 8.05 -5.56
CA ILE A 114 3.59 7.67 -6.11
C ILE A 114 2.69 8.91 -6.00
N PRO A 115 2.31 9.56 -7.12
CA PRO A 115 1.34 10.65 -7.06
C PRO A 115 0.00 10.09 -6.62
N LEU A 116 -0.73 10.84 -5.79
CA LEU A 116 -2.10 10.50 -5.46
C LEU A 116 -2.93 10.48 -6.76
N PRO A 117 -3.76 9.45 -6.97
CA PRO A 117 -4.65 9.45 -8.12
C PRO A 117 -5.64 10.61 -7.98
N ILE A 118 -5.80 11.36 -9.07
CA ILE A 118 -6.72 12.49 -9.20
C ILE A 118 -8.11 11.95 -9.51
#